data_AF-A0A522N8A0-F1
#
_entry.id   AF-A0A522N8A0-F1
#
_cell.length_a   1.000
_cell.length_b   1.000
_cell.length_c   1.000
_cell.angle_alpha   90.00
_cell.angle_beta   90.00
_cell.angle_gamma   90.00
#
_symmetry.space_group_name_H-M   'P 1'
#
loop_
_entity.id
_entity.type
_entity.pdbx_description
1 polymer ?
#
loop_
_entity_poly.entity_id
_entity_poly.type
_entity_poly.pdbx_seq_one_letter_code
_entity_poly.pdbx_strand_id
1 'polypeptide(L)'
;MTLPGAAQAVPIYAQEYQVSCEKCHSVIPHLNEFGAAFLASGQRIPGVQPGAAFPLAVKLNLVDSSANQGSGPDGAGLPKAIVDEVEAFLAGGIGTRASYLVEQYLVDGGMPGKTRDAWISDRVNPWQARIPVYAQVGSFTLPLPVDPETFRESAQHYAVYDQSAGSNPFNFFDPKIGARVSVGDLGRGLSAQLFAGPGHDRQSGLPSTGTDTMGTLQDSLGLLTLTAYRYQGTRPTPYGPNDAFQRTGYGVVWNQWGRLTSETALQTGWDGVCVNAIQACSSSGGFTQLRYRINRRLFVLGRYEGTADSTGAFARDGVLLLGWGPTEHSRVTIEDVIQHVPQTTHTMNLQYTIAE
;
A
#
# COMPACT_ATOMS: atom_id res chain seq x y z
N MET A 1 14.19 36.35 -20.73
CA MET A 1 13.14 35.33 -20.78
C MET A 1 13.80 34.00 -20.46
N THR A 2 13.84 33.62 -19.19
CA THR A 2 14.39 32.34 -18.74
C THR A 2 13.41 31.23 -19.12
N LEU A 3 13.85 30.25 -19.90
CA LEU A 3 13.10 29.02 -20.10
C LEU A 3 12.83 28.40 -18.71
N PRO A 4 11.60 27.97 -18.39
CA PRO A 4 11.37 27.18 -17.19
C PRO A 4 12.34 25.99 -17.23
N GLY A 5 13.16 25.85 -16.19
CA GLY A 5 14.09 24.72 -16.09
C GLY A 5 13.28 23.44 -16.18
N ALA A 6 13.79 22.45 -16.91
CA ALA A 6 13.21 21.11 -16.91
C ALA A 6 13.04 20.69 -15.45
N ALA A 7 11.80 20.39 -15.04
CA ALA A 7 11.56 19.91 -13.69
C ALA A 7 12.42 18.66 -13.49
N GLN A 8 13.43 18.75 -12.61
CA GLN A 8 14.31 17.65 -12.23
C GLN A 8 13.58 16.66 -11.31
N ALA A 9 12.28 16.49 -11.55
CA ALA A 9 11.39 15.73 -10.73
C ALA A 9 11.07 14.42 -11.43
N VAL A 10 11.14 13.38 -10.63
CA VAL A 10 10.91 12.03 -11.03
C VAL A 10 9.63 11.54 -10.35
N PRO A 11 8.79 10.75 -11.04
CA PRO A 11 8.81 10.49 -12.49
C PRO A 11 7.42 10.43 -13.11
N ILE A 12 7.36 10.69 -14.40
CA ILE A 12 6.13 10.67 -15.20
C ILE A 12 5.19 11.81 -14.83
N TYR A 13 4.50 11.78 -13.69
CA TYR A 13 3.40 12.73 -13.42
C TYR A 13 3.87 14.15 -13.17
N ALA A 14 4.96 14.32 -12.44
CA ALA A 14 5.59 15.61 -12.24
C ALA A 14 5.95 16.26 -13.59
N GLN A 15 6.37 15.46 -14.57
CA GLN A 15 6.72 15.91 -15.92
C GLN A 15 5.46 16.11 -16.79
N GLU A 16 4.51 15.18 -16.77
CA GLU A 16 3.25 15.28 -17.51
C GLU A 16 2.45 16.52 -17.11
N TYR A 17 2.42 16.84 -15.81
CA TYR A 17 1.63 17.93 -15.26
C TYR A 17 2.45 19.16 -14.87
N GLN A 18 3.77 19.15 -15.05
CA GLN A 18 4.68 20.25 -14.72
C GLN A 18 4.56 20.72 -13.25
N VAL A 19 4.55 19.76 -12.32
CA VAL A 19 4.48 20.00 -10.87
C VAL A 19 5.73 19.43 -10.16
N SER A 20 6.07 19.96 -8.99
CA SER A 20 7.19 19.43 -8.18
C SER A 20 6.82 18.13 -7.47
N CYS A 21 7.81 17.33 -7.06
CA CYS A 21 7.59 16.14 -6.22
C CYS A 21 6.86 16.49 -4.92
N GLU A 22 7.19 17.64 -4.31
CA GLU A 22 6.53 18.17 -3.10
C GLU A 22 5.03 18.44 -3.30
N LYS A 23 4.55 18.56 -4.55
CA LYS A 23 3.12 18.69 -4.83
C LYS A 23 2.38 17.41 -4.46
N CYS A 24 2.99 16.24 -4.65
CA CYS A 24 2.38 14.93 -4.39
C CYS A 24 2.87 14.30 -3.09
N HIS A 25 4.10 14.56 -2.67
CA HIS A 25 4.73 13.88 -1.53
C HIS A 25 5.02 14.84 -0.37
N SER A 26 4.88 14.33 0.86
CA SER A 26 5.41 15.03 2.04
C SER A 26 6.88 14.68 2.30
N VAL A 27 7.25 13.45 1.95
CA VAL A 27 8.58 12.88 1.78
C VAL A 27 8.39 11.66 0.90
N ILE A 28 9.33 11.31 0.01
CA ILE A 28 9.16 10.10 -0.80
C ILE A 28 9.27 8.85 0.09
N PRO A 29 8.41 7.83 -0.08
CA PRO A 29 7.27 7.77 -1.01
C PRO A 29 5.94 8.30 -0.42
N HIS A 30 5.87 8.66 0.87
CA HIS A 30 4.64 9.11 1.54
C HIS A 30 3.91 10.28 0.83
N LEU A 31 2.71 9.98 0.33
CA LEU A 31 1.84 10.96 -0.33
C LEU A 31 1.29 11.98 0.65
N ASN A 32 1.08 13.20 0.16
CA ASN A 32 0.24 14.19 0.83
C ASN A 32 -1.22 14.06 0.36
N GLU A 33 -2.11 14.93 0.85
CA GLU A 33 -3.54 14.93 0.47
C GLU A 33 -3.75 15.04 -1.05
N PHE A 34 -2.96 15.89 -1.73
CA PHE A 34 -3.05 16.04 -3.18
C PHE A 34 -2.58 14.76 -3.90
N GLY A 35 -1.46 14.18 -3.48
CA GLY A 35 -0.94 12.94 -4.05
C GLY A 35 -1.90 11.77 -3.90
N ALA A 36 -2.52 11.63 -2.72
CA ALA A 36 -3.54 10.61 -2.46
C ALA A 36 -4.78 10.81 -3.34
N ALA A 37 -5.29 12.05 -3.45
CA ALA A 37 -6.40 12.37 -4.33
C ALA A 37 -6.08 12.14 -5.82
N PHE A 38 -4.84 12.42 -6.23
CA PHE A 38 -4.36 12.18 -7.58
C PHE A 38 -4.27 10.69 -7.91
N LEU A 39 -3.71 9.87 -7.01
CA LEU A 39 -3.69 8.41 -7.17
C LEU A 39 -5.11 7.85 -7.30
N ALA A 40 -5.99 8.28 -6.40
CA ALA A 40 -7.40 7.93 -6.37
C ALA A 40 -8.18 8.28 -7.65
N SER A 41 -7.81 9.37 -8.33
CA SER A 41 -8.46 9.79 -9.57
C SER A 41 -7.92 9.08 -10.82
N GLY A 42 -7.21 7.96 -10.65
CA GLY A 42 -6.54 7.26 -11.73
C GLY A 42 -5.36 8.05 -12.27
N GLN A 43 -4.69 8.83 -11.40
CA GLN A 43 -3.53 9.64 -11.76
C GLN A 43 -3.85 10.67 -12.85
N ARG A 44 -5.02 11.31 -12.69
CA ARG A 44 -5.51 12.39 -13.58
C ARG A 44 -5.89 13.62 -12.77
N ILE A 45 -5.46 14.80 -13.23
CA ILE A 45 -5.96 16.07 -12.71
C ILE A 45 -7.19 16.49 -13.54
N PRO A 46 -8.38 16.67 -12.91
CA PRO A 46 -9.58 17.07 -13.64
C PRO A 46 -9.39 18.39 -14.40
N GLY A 47 -9.75 18.39 -15.69
CA GLY A 47 -9.66 19.58 -16.54
C GLY A 47 -8.25 19.94 -17.02
N VAL A 48 -7.24 19.12 -16.68
CA VAL A 48 -5.86 19.32 -17.14
C VAL A 48 -5.45 18.18 -18.04
N GLN A 49 -5.05 18.51 -19.27
CA GLN A 49 -4.49 17.53 -20.20
C GLN A 49 -3.00 17.33 -19.87
N PRO A 50 -2.54 16.08 -19.67
CA PRO A 50 -1.12 15.83 -19.45
C PRO A 50 -0.34 16.21 -20.72
N GLY A 51 0.85 16.78 -20.52
CA GLY A 51 1.85 16.98 -21.55
C GLY A 51 2.59 15.69 -21.89
N ALA A 52 3.54 15.78 -22.82
CA ALA A 52 4.45 14.68 -23.11
C ALA A 52 5.48 14.53 -21.98
N ALA A 53 5.65 13.32 -21.48
CA ALA A 53 6.69 12.95 -20.52
C ALA A 53 7.36 11.65 -20.97
N PHE A 54 8.59 11.42 -20.52
CA PHE A 54 9.17 10.09 -20.60
C PHE A 54 8.48 9.23 -19.53
N PRO A 55 7.76 8.16 -19.91
CA PRO A 55 6.86 7.47 -18.99
C PRO A 55 7.62 6.41 -18.19
N LEU A 56 8.83 6.70 -17.70
CA LEU A 56 9.62 5.77 -16.89
C LEU A 56 10.16 6.47 -15.64
N ALA A 57 10.22 5.66 -14.61
CA ALA A 57 10.55 5.92 -13.23
C ALA A 57 11.35 4.76 -12.67
N VAL A 58 12.26 5.02 -11.74
CA VAL A 58 13.01 4.04 -10.98
C VAL A 58 13.08 4.48 -9.51
N LYS A 59 12.56 3.65 -8.60
CA LYS A 59 12.82 3.79 -7.15
C LYS A 59 13.86 2.74 -6.75
N LEU A 60 14.81 3.14 -5.92
CA LEU A 60 15.79 2.27 -5.28
C LEU A 60 15.66 2.41 -3.76
N ASN A 61 15.57 1.28 -3.06
CA ASN A 61 15.65 1.20 -1.61
C ASN A 61 16.85 0.32 -1.20
N LEU A 62 17.69 0.85 -0.31
CA LEU A 62 18.78 0.11 0.34
C LEU A 62 18.45 -0.03 1.82
N VAL A 63 18.66 -1.20 2.40
CA VAL A 63 18.42 -1.46 3.83
C VAL A 63 19.67 -2.10 4.44
N ASP A 64 20.08 -1.60 5.61
CA ASP A 64 21.03 -2.25 6.52
C ASP A 64 20.34 -2.52 7.86
N SER A 65 20.54 -3.71 8.42
CA SER A 65 19.78 -4.19 9.58
C SER A 65 20.63 -4.90 10.62
N SER A 66 20.25 -4.79 11.88
CA SER A 66 20.92 -5.53 12.97
C SER A 66 20.67 -7.04 12.90
N ALA A 67 19.64 -7.50 12.18
CA ALA A 67 19.29 -8.90 11.99
C ALA A 67 19.44 -9.34 10.52
N ASN A 68 19.55 -10.64 10.27
CA ASN A 68 19.52 -11.17 8.91
C ASN A 68 18.15 -10.88 8.28
N GLN A 69 18.15 -10.55 6.99
CA GLN A 69 16.97 -10.12 6.25
C GLN A 69 16.36 -11.27 5.45
N GLY A 70 15.02 -11.33 5.39
CA GLY A 70 14.28 -12.31 4.60
C GLY A 70 14.68 -13.79 4.80
N SER A 71 14.17 -14.64 3.92
CA SER A 71 14.59 -16.03 3.77
C SER A 71 15.52 -16.13 2.57
N GLY A 72 16.82 -15.95 2.79
CA GLY A 72 17.85 -16.11 1.76
C GLY A 72 17.84 -17.50 1.13
N PRO A 73 18.68 -17.74 0.09
CA PRO A 73 18.80 -19.07 -0.52
C PRO A 73 19.06 -20.12 0.56
N ASP A 74 18.31 -21.21 0.51
CA ASP A 74 18.40 -22.35 1.45
C ASP A 74 18.05 -22.03 2.91
N GLY A 75 17.38 -20.90 3.18
CA GLY A 75 16.92 -20.52 4.52
C GLY A 75 17.99 -19.89 5.42
N ALA A 76 19.18 -19.57 4.87
CA ALA A 76 20.28 -18.97 5.62
C ALA A 76 20.08 -17.48 6.00
N GLY A 77 19.03 -16.85 5.49
CA GLY A 77 18.84 -15.40 5.55
C GLY A 77 19.72 -14.67 4.53
N LEU A 78 19.28 -13.48 4.11
CA LEU A 78 20.09 -12.56 3.33
C LEU A 78 21.08 -11.81 4.25
N PRO A 79 22.15 -11.23 3.68
CA PRO A 79 23.03 -10.34 4.42
C PRO A 79 22.27 -9.20 5.10
N LYS A 80 22.88 -8.60 6.12
CA LYS A 80 22.32 -7.48 6.87
C LYS A 80 22.09 -6.24 6.01
N ALA A 81 22.98 -6.01 5.03
CA ALA A 81 22.88 -4.94 4.06
C ALA A 81 22.50 -5.51 2.69
N ILE A 82 21.37 -5.05 2.15
CA ILE A 82 20.84 -5.49 0.85
C ILE A 82 20.38 -4.31 -0.01
N VAL A 83 20.35 -4.54 -1.32
CA VAL A 83 19.43 -3.80 -2.20
C VAL A 83 18.06 -4.39 -1.92
N ASP A 84 17.22 -3.64 -1.25
CA ASP A 84 15.92 -4.11 -0.79
C ASP A 84 14.91 -4.07 -1.93
N GLU A 85 14.75 -2.90 -2.55
CA GLU A 85 13.83 -2.71 -3.66
C GLU A 85 14.51 -2.01 -4.84
N VAL A 86 14.18 -2.44 -6.05
CA VAL A 86 14.37 -1.67 -7.28
C VAL A 86 13.08 -1.74 -8.05
N GLU A 87 12.37 -0.63 -8.19
CA GLU A 87 11.06 -0.59 -8.83
C GLU A 87 11.08 0.29 -10.06
N ALA A 88 10.60 -0.23 -11.19
CA ALA A 88 10.35 0.54 -12.38
C ALA A 88 8.87 0.87 -12.49
N PHE A 89 8.53 2.15 -12.71
CA PHE A 89 7.15 2.57 -12.95
C PHE A 89 6.98 3.04 -14.40
N LEU A 90 5.89 2.62 -15.04
CA LEU A 90 5.41 3.15 -16.30
C LEU A 90 3.98 3.62 -16.11
N ALA A 91 3.64 4.80 -16.62
CA ALA A 91 2.33 5.34 -16.40
C ALA A 91 1.98 6.45 -17.39
N GLY A 92 0.70 6.79 -17.48
CA GLY A 92 0.26 7.96 -18.22
C GLY A 92 -1.18 7.91 -18.69
N GLY A 93 -1.56 8.90 -19.48
CA GLY A 93 -2.90 9.04 -20.03
C GLY A 93 -3.12 8.28 -21.36
N ILE A 94 -4.26 7.61 -21.48
CA ILE A 94 -4.78 7.08 -22.76
C ILE A 94 -5.97 7.94 -23.19
N GLY A 95 -5.79 8.75 -24.24
CA GLY A 95 -6.80 9.70 -24.68
C GLY A 95 -7.19 10.70 -23.59
N THR A 96 -8.47 11.06 -23.51
CA THR A 96 -8.97 12.11 -22.60
C THR A 96 -9.56 11.58 -21.29
N ARG A 97 -9.69 10.26 -21.10
CA ARG A 97 -10.40 9.67 -19.95
C ARG A 97 -9.69 8.48 -19.31
N ALA A 98 -8.94 7.71 -20.09
CA ALA A 98 -8.28 6.53 -19.60
C ALA A 98 -6.85 6.83 -19.13
N SER A 99 -6.30 5.96 -18.29
CA SER A 99 -4.96 6.04 -17.70
C SER A 99 -4.46 4.62 -17.49
N TYR A 100 -3.14 4.47 -17.35
CA TYR A 100 -2.52 3.20 -17.00
C TYR A 100 -1.38 3.42 -16.00
N LEU A 101 -1.08 2.36 -15.25
CA LEU A 101 0.07 2.23 -14.38
C LEU A 101 0.62 0.82 -14.51
N VAL A 102 1.94 0.70 -14.52
CA VAL A 102 2.73 -0.52 -14.35
C VAL A 102 3.79 -0.21 -13.31
N GLU A 103 3.85 -1.02 -12.26
CA GLU A 103 4.86 -1.01 -11.22
C GLU A 103 5.51 -2.41 -11.19
N GLN A 104 6.78 -2.46 -11.59
CA GLN A 104 7.56 -3.68 -11.70
C GLN A 104 8.72 -3.64 -10.72
N TYR A 105 8.74 -4.59 -9.78
CA TYR A 105 9.89 -4.79 -8.92
C TYR A 105 10.92 -5.59 -9.72
N LEU A 106 12.07 -4.99 -9.99
CA LEU A 106 13.26 -5.68 -10.48
C LEU A 106 13.94 -6.42 -9.33
N VAL A 107 13.92 -5.81 -8.13
CA VAL A 107 14.35 -6.40 -6.86
C VAL A 107 13.26 -6.13 -5.82
N ASP A 108 12.96 -7.12 -5.00
CA ASP A 108 11.97 -7.11 -3.92
C ASP A 108 12.50 -7.91 -2.72
N GLY A 109 12.70 -7.26 -1.58
CA GLY A 109 13.32 -7.88 -0.39
C GLY A 109 14.69 -8.52 -0.67
N GLY A 110 15.49 -7.95 -1.56
CA GLY A 110 16.78 -8.52 -1.99
C GLY A 110 16.71 -9.73 -2.92
N MET A 111 15.52 -10.09 -3.38
CA MET A 111 15.25 -11.20 -4.30
C MET A 111 14.71 -10.69 -5.65
N PRO A 112 14.68 -11.51 -6.71
CA PRO A 112 14.03 -11.12 -7.96
C PRO A 112 12.57 -10.72 -7.72
N GLY A 113 12.22 -9.49 -8.10
CA GLY A 113 10.89 -8.94 -7.87
C GLY A 113 9.82 -9.44 -8.83
N LYS A 114 8.57 -9.09 -8.53
CA LYS A 114 7.39 -9.40 -9.36
C LYS A 114 6.68 -8.11 -9.78
N THR A 115 5.81 -8.21 -10.78
CA THR A 115 4.90 -7.10 -11.12
C THR A 115 3.91 -6.90 -9.98
N ARG A 116 3.91 -5.72 -9.37
CA ARG A 116 2.97 -5.36 -8.31
C ARG A 116 1.67 -4.89 -8.94
N ASP A 117 1.68 -3.67 -9.45
CA ASP A 117 0.53 -3.07 -10.11
C ASP A 117 0.71 -3.07 -11.64
N ALA A 118 -0.36 -3.39 -12.37
CA ALA A 118 -0.42 -3.33 -13.81
C ALA A 118 -1.88 -3.23 -14.24
N TRP A 119 -2.36 -2.01 -14.46
CA TRP A 119 -3.78 -1.76 -14.67
C TRP A 119 -4.06 -0.64 -15.67
N ILE A 120 -5.28 -0.65 -16.19
CA ILE A 120 -5.88 0.45 -16.96
C ILE A 120 -7.13 0.92 -16.23
N SER A 121 -7.31 2.22 -16.10
CA SER A 121 -8.51 2.83 -15.55
C SER A 121 -9.11 3.84 -16.51
N ASP A 122 -10.43 3.80 -16.69
CA ASP A 122 -11.20 4.77 -17.47
C ASP A 122 -12.22 5.51 -16.61
N ARG A 123 -12.33 6.82 -16.82
CA ARG A 123 -13.45 7.61 -16.31
C ARG A 123 -14.66 7.44 -17.23
N VAL A 124 -15.62 6.62 -16.78
CA VAL A 124 -16.76 6.20 -17.62
C VAL A 124 -17.81 7.29 -17.81
N ASN A 125 -17.80 8.34 -17.00
CA ASN A 125 -18.71 9.48 -17.12
C ASN A 125 -17.98 10.81 -17.46
N PRO A 126 -18.68 11.82 -17.99
CA PRO A 126 -18.04 13.09 -18.37
C PRO A 126 -17.29 13.78 -17.21
N TRP A 127 -16.24 14.52 -17.52
CA TRP A 127 -15.44 15.26 -16.52
C TRP A 127 -16.25 16.27 -15.70
N GLN A 128 -17.34 16.78 -16.28
CA GLN A 128 -18.26 17.73 -15.65
C GLN A 128 -19.27 17.07 -14.70
N ALA A 129 -19.35 15.73 -14.68
CA ALA A 129 -20.24 15.02 -13.77
C ALA A 129 -19.81 15.31 -12.32
N ARG A 130 -20.78 15.68 -11.47
CA ARG A 130 -20.55 16.01 -10.06
C ARG A 130 -19.99 14.82 -9.27
N ILE A 131 -20.43 13.62 -9.61
CA ILE A 131 -19.99 12.38 -8.99
C ILE A 131 -19.20 11.62 -10.05
N PRO A 132 -17.86 11.55 -9.96
CA PRO A 132 -17.06 10.81 -10.93
C PRO A 132 -17.29 9.30 -10.76
N VAL A 133 -17.18 8.57 -11.86
CA VAL A 133 -17.23 7.11 -11.88
C VAL A 133 -16.04 6.59 -12.67
N TYR A 134 -15.30 5.66 -12.09
CA TYR A 134 -14.14 5.02 -12.70
C TYR A 134 -14.36 3.52 -12.80
N ALA A 135 -13.96 2.94 -13.93
CA ALA A 135 -13.79 1.51 -14.10
C ALA A 135 -12.28 1.22 -14.24
N GLN A 136 -11.81 0.16 -13.60
CA GLN A 136 -10.40 -0.25 -13.66
C GLN A 136 -10.32 -1.76 -13.82
N VAL A 137 -9.35 -2.22 -14.61
CA VAL A 137 -9.05 -3.64 -14.82
C VAL A 137 -7.55 -3.86 -14.78
N GLY A 138 -7.12 -5.00 -14.25
CA GLY A 138 -5.71 -5.39 -14.19
C GLY A 138 -5.32 -5.97 -12.83
N SER A 139 -4.05 -5.79 -12.48
CA SER A 139 -3.45 -6.10 -11.19
C SER A 139 -3.32 -4.82 -10.37
N PHE A 140 -3.88 -4.76 -9.17
CA PHE A 140 -3.76 -3.58 -8.31
C PHE A 140 -3.83 -3.94 -6.82
N THR A 141 -3.20 -3.09 -6.00
CA THR A 141 -3.37 -3.13 -4.55
C THR A 141 -4.82 -2.79 -4.16
N LEU A 142 -5.38 -3.54 -3.21
CA LEU A 142 -6.75 -3.34 -2.75
C LEU A 142 -6.89 -2.00 -2.00
N PRO A 143 -8.05 -1.31 -2.09
CA PRO A 143 -8.26 -0.01 -1.47
C PRO A 143 -8.47 -0.12 0.05
N LEU A 144 -7.37 -0.30 0.77
CA LEU A 144 -7.32 -0.28 2.22
C LEU A 144 -7.25 1.16 2.76
N PRO A 145 -7.59 1.39 4.04
CA PRO A 145 -7.50 2.72 4.64
C PRO A 145 -6.09 3.33 4.64
N VAL A 146 -5.07 2.46 4.69
CA VAL A 146 -3.66 2.83 4.57
C VAL A 146 -3.05 1.89 3.54
N ASP A 147 -2.27 2.45 2.63
CA ASP A 147 -1.56 1.65 1.64
C ASP A 147 -0.55 0.74 2.34
N PRO A 148 -0.61 -0.59 2.10
CA PRO A 148 0.21 -1.53 2.84
C PRO A 148 1.69 -1.44 2.48
N GLU A 149 2.07 -1.00 1.27
CA GLU A 149 3.45 -1.14 0.77
C GLU A 149 4.01 0.08 0.04
N THR A 150 3.39 0.50 -1.07
CA THR A 150 3.92 1.49 -2.00
C THR A 150 4.27 2.81 -1.31
N PHE A 151 3.54 3.19 -0.26
CA PHE A 151 3.79 4.44 0.49
C PHE A 151 4.29 4.23 1.91
N ARG A 152 4.79 3.03 2.22
CA ARG A 152 5.26 2.66 3.54
C ARG A 152 6.53 3.42 3.92
N GLU A 153 6.57 3.92 5.16
CA GLU A 153 7.74 4.65 5.70
C GLU A 153 8.71 3.76 6.49
N SER A 154 8.26 2.58 6.91
CA SER A 154 8.97 1.65 7.80
C SER A 154 9.26 0.32 7.11
N ALA A 155 10.41 -0.31 7.36
CA ALA A 155 10.72 -1.63 6.79
C ALA A 155 9.88 -2.75 7.43
N GLN A 156 9.25 -2.48 8.58
CA GLN A 156 8.25 -3.37 9.16
C GLN A 156 6.88 -3.26 8.46
N HIS A 157 6.36 -4.38 7.96
CA HIS A 157 4.99 -4.51 7.47
C HIS A 157 3.94 -4.20 8.54
N TYR A 158 2.72 -3.92 8.13
CA TYR A 158 1.55 -3.90 9.02
C TYR A 158 1.06 -5.32 9.30
N ALA A 159 1.23 -5.81 10.52
CA ALA A 159 0.89 -7.15 10.97
C ALA A 159 -0.56 -7.52 10.69
N VAL A 160 -1.51 -6.56 10.79
CA VAL A 160 -2.93 -6.80 10.49
C VAL A 160 -3.20 -7.12 9.00
N TYR A 161 -2.34 -6.64 8.10
CA TYR A 161 -2.44 -6.90 6.66
C TYR A 161 -1.67 -8.15 6.24
N ASP A 162 -0.69 -8.57 7.04
CA ASP A 162 0.03 -9.84 6.92
C ASP A 162 -0.72 -11.01 7.56
N GLN A 163 -1.63 -10.73 8.48
CA GLN A 163 -2.33 -11.76 9.25
C GLN A 163 -3.12 -12.70 8.33
N SER A 164 -2.55 -13.89 8.12
CA SER A 164 -3.29 -15.06 7.70
C SER A 164 -4.16 -15.54 8.85
N ALA A 165 -5.29 -16.16 8.53
CA ALA A 165 -6.12 -16.83 9.51
C ALA A 165 -6.53 -18.19 8.95
N GLY A 166 -6.46 -19.21 9.81
CA GLY A 166 -6.69 -20.58 9.38
C GLY A 166 -5.70 -21.05 8.32
N SER A 167 -6.21 -21.73 7.30
CA SER A 167 -5.38 -22.28 6.22
C SER A 167 -5.27 -21.36 4.99
N ASN A 168 -5.75 -20.12 5.09
CA ASN A 168 -5.80 -19.20 3.96
C ASN A 168 -4.54 -18.33 3.92
N PRO A 169 -3.65 -18.52 2.94
CA PRO A 169 -2.33 -17.91 2.94
C PRO A 169 -2.30 -16.50 2.36
N PHE A 170 -3.46 -15.85 2.17
CA PHE A 170 -3.48 -14.51 1.56
C PHE A 170 -3.12 -13.43 2.57
N ASN A 171 -2.53 -12.38 2.03
CA ASN A 171 -2.30 -11.11 2.72
C ASN A 171 -2.87 -9.98 1.84
N PHE A 172 -2.89 -8.76 2.39
CA PHE A 172 -3.32 -7.57 1.65
C PHE A 172 -2.18 -6.82 0.93
N PHE A 173 -0.92 -7.26 1.10
CA PHE A 173 0.23 -6.71 0.39
C PHE A 173 0.25 -7.13 -1.07
N ASP A 174 -0.19 -8.36 -1.33
CA ASP A 174 -0.19 -8.96 -2.65
C ASP A 174 -1.25 -8.32 -3.56
N PRO A 175 -0.87 -7.90 -4.78
CA PRO A 175 -1.79 -7.28 -5.71
C PRO A 175 -2.85 -8.28 -6.16
N LYS A 176 -4.07 -7.80 -6.34
CA LYS A 176 -5.19 -8.63 -6.81
C LYS A 176 -5.45 -8.37 -8.28
N ILE A 177 -5.68 -9.45 -9.03
CA ILE A 177 -6.12 -9.35 -10.42
C ILE A 177 -7.64 -9.28 -10.44
N GLY A 178 -8.21 -8.35 -11.18
CA GLY A 178 -9.66 -8.29 -11.36
C GLY A 178 -10.14 -6.99 -11.98
N ALA A 179 -11.39 -6.65 -11.66
CA ALA A 179 -12.04 -5.42 -12.04
C ALA A 179 -12.48 -4.64 -10.80
N ARG A 180 -12.41 -3.31 -10.88
CA ARG A 180 -12.86 -2.39 -9.83
C ARG A 180 -13.72 -1.29 -10.43
N VAL A 181 -14.82 -0.97 -9.77
CA VAL A 181 -15.62 0.23 -10.04
C VAL A 181 -15.53 1.15 -8.83
N SER A 182 -15.30 2.44 -9.07
CA SER A 182 -15.24 3.47 -8.03
C SER A 182 -16.25 4.56 -8.35
N VAL A 183 -17.00 5.00 -7.35
CA VAL A 183 -18.00 6.08 -7.44
C VAL A 183 -17.69 7.12 -6.37
N GLY A 184 -17.72 8.40 -6.76
CA GLY A 184 -17.39 9.50 -5.87
C GLY A 184 -15.92 9.88 -5.91
N ASP A 185 -15.57 10.91 -5.14
CA ASP A 185 -14.24 11.49 -5.11
C ASP A 185 -13.54 11.06 -3.82
N LEU A 186 -12.56 10.17 -3.90
CA LEU A 186 -11.89 9.62 -2.71
C LEU A 186 -11.17 10.72 -1.90
N GLY A 187 -10.85 11.86 -2.51
CA GLY A 187 -10.27 13.01 -1.81
C GLY A 187 -11.28 13.87 -1.05
N ARG A 188 -12.59 13.73 -1.30
CA ARG A 188 -13.62 14.58 -0.68
C ARG A 188 -15.00 13.93 -0.61
N GLY A 189 -15.62 13.98 0.57
CA GLY A 189 -16.96 13.47 0.81
C GLY A 189 -17.05 11.95 0.63
N LEU A 190 -18.29 11.47 0.44
CA LEU A 190 -18.59 10.04 0.35
C LEU A 190 -18.18 9.44 -0.99
N SER A 191 -17.51 8.31 -0.92
CA SER A 191 -17.09 7.49 -2.06
C SER A 191 -17.23 6.01 -1.74
N ALA A 192 -17.35 5.22 -2.81
CA ALA A 192 -17.53 3.77 -2.72
C ALA A 192 -16.71 3.07 -3.81
N GLN A 193 -16.12 1.93 -3.46
CA GLN A 193 -15.39 1.08 -4.40
C GLN A 193 -15.86 -0.37 -4.28
N LEU A 194 -15.99 -1.02 -5.43
CA LEU A 194 -16.34 -2.44 -5.53
C LEU A 194 -15.31 -3.13 -6.41
N PHE A 195 -14.69 -4.18 -5.86
CA PHE A 195 -13.76 -5.07 -6.55
C PHE A 195 -14.40 -6.46 -6.73
N ALA A 196 -14.10 -7.09 -7.86
CA ALA A 196 -14.30 -8.52 -8.07
C ALA A 196 -13.15 -9.10 -8.90
N GLY A 197 -12.65 -10.27 -8.49
CA GLY A 197 -11.58 -10.98 -9.19
C GLY A 197 -11.60 -12.48 -8.90
N PRO A 198 -10.81 -13.28 -9.62
CA PRO A 198 -10.63 -14.69 -9.29
C PRO A 198 -10.13 -14.86 -7.85
N GLY A 199 -10.62 -15.89 -7.16
CA GLY A 199 -10.13 -16.31 -5.85
C GLY A 199 -8.73 -16.90 -5.95
N HIS A 200 -7.73 -16.05 -6.06
CA HIS A 200 -6.34 -16.42 -6.25
C HIS A 200 -5.42 -15.39 -5.63
N ASP A 201 -4.35 -15.88 -5.01
CA ASP A 201 -3.20 -15.08 -4.64
C ASP A 201 -1.96 -15.68 -5.27
N ARG A 202 -1.18 -14.87 -6.00
CA ARG A 202 -0.01 -15.37 -6.74
C ARG A 202 1.01 -16.03 -5.83
N GLN A 203 1.10 -15.59 -4.57
CA GLN A 203 2.07 -16.12 -3.62
C GLN A 203 1.57 -17.34 -2.85
N SER A 204 0.26 -17.63 -2.90
CA SER A 204 -0.33 -18.75 -2.15
C SER A 204 0.12 -20.13 -2.61
N GLY A 205 0.55 -20.28 -3.87
CA GLY A 205 0.75 -21.59 -4.50
C GLY A 205 -0.53 -22.42 -4.68
N LEU A 206 -1.70 -21.83 -4.37
CA LEU A 206 -3.00 -22.50 -4.46
C LEU A 206 -3.67 -22.26 -5.82
N PRO A 207 -4.45 -23.23 -6.33
CA PRO A 207 -5.16 -23.06 -7.59
C PRO A 207 -6.20 -21.94 -7.50
N SER A 208 -6.37 -21.20 -8.59
CA SER A 208 -7.42 -20.17 -8.71
C SER A 208 -8.80 -20.83 -8.68
N THR A 209 -9.63 -20.53 -7.68
CA THR A 209 -11.01 -21.03 -7.57
C THR A 209 -11.92 -19.98 -6.96
N GLY A 210 -13.15 -19.89 -7.45
CA GLY A 210 -14.14 -18.95 -6.92
C GLY A 210 -13.87 -17.50 -7.31
N THR A 211 -14.57 -16.60 -6.62
CA THR A 211 -14.51 -15.15 -6.83
C THR A 211 -14.31 -14.48 -5.48
N ASP A 212 -13.31 -13.62 -5.42
CA ASP A 212 -13.11 -12.72 -4.29
C ASP A 212 -13.76 -11.37 -4.60
N THR A 213 -14.40 -10.77 -3.61
CA THR A 213 -15.00 -9.44 -3.72
C THR A 213 -14.60 -8.55 -2.56
N MET A 214 -14.42 -7.25 -2.84
CA MET A 214 -14.22 -6.24 -1.81
C MET A 214 -15.17 -5.08 -2.03
N GLY A 215 -15.87 -4.67 -0.98
CA GLY A 215 -16.54 -3.38 -0.94
C GLY A 215 -15.82 -2.45 0.03
N THR A 216 -15.55 -1.22 -0.39
CA THR A 216 -15.01 -0.14 0.45
C THR A 216 -15.94 1.05 0.40
N LEU A 217 -16.22 1.63 1.57
CA LEU A 217 -16.87 2.93 1.73
C LEU A 217 -15.89 3.87 2.42
N GLN A 218 -15.79 5.10 1.93
CA GLN A 218 -14.93 6.13 2.50
C GLN A 218 -15.63 7.49 2.51
N ASP A 219 -15.47 8.24 3.61
CA ASP A 219 -15.91 9.63 3.71
C ASP A 219 -14.74 10.53 4.15
N SER A 220 -14.39 11.48 3.28
CA SER A 220 -13.29 12.43 3.49
C SER A 220 -13.86 13.79 3.95
N LEU A 221 -13.76 14.05 5.25
CA LEU A 221 -14.33 15.17 6.01
C LEU A 221 -13.28 16.24 6.33
N GLY A 222 -12.56 16.71 5.31
CA GLY A 222 -11.46 17.67 5.49
C GLY A 222 -10.22 16.98 6.08
N LEU A 223 -9.90 17.25 7.34
CA LEU A 223 -8.72 16.67 8.00
C LEU A 223 -8.92 15.23 8.46
N LEU A 224 -10.13 14.68 8.33
CA LEU A 224 -10.49 13.36 8.81
C LEU A 224 -11.02 12.52 7.65
N THR A 225 -10.51 11.31 7.47
CA THR A 225 -11.02 10.31 6.54
C THR A 225 -11.45 9.08 7.34
N LEU A 226 -12.68 8.64 7.11
CA LEU A 226 -13.24 7.42 7.68
C LEU A 226 -13.40 6.39 6.58
N THR A 227 -12.93 5.17 6.81
CA THR A 227 -13.02 4.08 5.84
C THR A 227 -13.61 2.84 6.49
N ALA A 228 -14.45 2.11 5.77
CA ALA A 228 -14.90 0.78 6.14
C ALA A 228 -14.81 -0.14 4.92
N TYR A 229 -14.36 -1.37 5.11
CA TYR A 229 -14.31 -2.34 4.02
C TYR A 229 -14.72 -3.74 4.46
N ARG A 230 -15.15 -4.53 3.48
CA ARG A 230 -15.36 -5.97 3.61
C ARG A 230 -14.79 -6.69 2.41
N TYR A 231 -13.82 -7.56 2.65
CA TYR A 231 -13.24 -8.46 1.67
C TYR A 231 -13.71 -9.88 1.98
N GLN A 232 -14.17 -10.62 0.98
CA GLN A 232 -14.69 -11.96 1.18
C GLN A 232 -14.51 -12.81 -0.07
N GLY A 233 -14.48 -14.12 0.12
CA GLY A 233 -14.32 -15.05 -0.98
C GLY A 233 -14.33 -16.49 -0.50
N THR A 234 -14.00 -17.38 -1.42
CA THR A 234 -13.93 -18.81 -1.17
C THR A 234 -12.70 -19.36 -1.88
N ARG A 235 -11.79 -19.98 -1.14
CA ARG A 235 -10.50 -20.46 -1.65
C ARG A 235 -10.30 -21.94 -1.33
N PRO A 236 -9.55 -22.68 -2.16
CA PRO A 236 -9.17 -24.04 -1.81
C PRO A 236 -8.21 -24.00 -0.63
N THR A 237 -8.19 -25.04 0.20
CA THR A 237 -7.20 -25.20 1.26
C THR A 237 -6.22 -26.32 0.91
N PRO A 238 -4.99 -26.32 1.46
CA PRO A 238 -4.08 -27.47 1.34
C PRO A 238 -4.66 -28.78 1.89
N TYR A 239 -5.68 -28.72 2.75
CA TYR A 239 -6.16 -29.84 3.58
C TYR A 239 -7.56 -30.36 3.21
N GLY A 240 -8.20 -29.85 2.15
CA GLY A 240 -9.46 -30.41 1.65
C GLY A 240 -10.47 -29.35 1.21
N PRO A 241 -11.54 -29.08 2.01
CA PRO A 241 -12.66 -28.26 1.57
C PRO A 241 -12.24 -26.82 1.27
N ASN A 242 -13.04 -26.16 0.45
CA ASN A 242 -12.89 -24.73 0.24
C ASN A 242 -13.13 -23.98 1.57
N ASP A 243 -12.24 -23.06 1.89
CA ASP A 243 -12.36 -22.10 2.97
C ASP A 243 -13.11 -20.86 2.48
N ALA A 244 -14.30 -20.65 3.05
CA ALA A 244 -15.01 -19.39 2.90
C ALA A 244 -14.44 -18.41 3.93
N PHE A 245 -13.97 -17.25 3.48
CA PHE A 245 -13.33 -16.27 4.34
C PHE A 245 -13.99 -14.91 4.23
N GLN A 246 -13.81 -14.12 5.28
CA GLN A 246 -14.20 -12.72 5.35
C GLN A 246 -13.18 -11.94 6.17
N ARG A 247 -12.90 -10.72 5.74
CA ARG A 247 -12.22 -9.67 6.51
C ARG A 247 -13.10 -8.43 6.50
N THR A 248 -13.29 -7.84 7.66
CA THR A 248 -14.00 -6.56 7.82
C THR A 248 -13.11 -5.63 8.58
N GLY A 249 -12.85 -4.46 8.01
CA GLY A 249 -11.98 -3.48 8.63
C GLY A 249 -12.52 -2.07 8.59
N TYR A 250 -11.96 -1.26 9.47
CA TYR A 250 -12.31 0.14 9.70
C TYR A 250 -11.02 0.93 9.77
N GLY A 251 -11.03 2.11 9.18
CA GLY A 251 -9.90 3.00 9.16
C GLY A 251 -10.26 4.42 9.56
N VAL A 252 -9.35 5.07 10.25
CA VAL A 252 -9.40 6.49 10.59
C VAL A 252 -8.07 7.10 10.23
N VAL A 253 -8.08 8.07 9.33
CA VAL A 253 -6.91 8.88 9.01
C VAL A 253 -7.21 10.32 9.41
N TRP A 254 -6.38 10.89 10.25
CA TRP A 254 -6.42 12.31 10.60
C TRP A 254 -5.14 13.00 10.16
N ASN A 255 -5.25 14.09 9.42
CA ASN A 255 -4.12 14.82 8.86
C ASN A 255 -4.23 16.31 9.19
N GLN A 256 -3.44 16.77 10.15
CA GLN A 256 -3.36 18.18 10.55
C GLN A 256 -2.41 18.96 9.63
N TRP A 257 -2.87 19.23 8.40
CA TRP A 257 -2.14 20.03 7.39
C TRP A 257 -0.71 19.53 7.13
N GLY A 258 -0.51 18.22 7.16
CA GLY A 258 0.76 17.54 6.94
C GLY A 258 1.81 17.77 8.02
N ARG A 259 1.47 18.35 9.18
CA ARG A 259 2.39 18.47 10.32
C ARG A 259 2.29 17.26 11.26
N LEU A 260 1.06 16.85 11.54
CA LEU A 260 0.77 15.67 12.34
C LEU A 260 -0.23 14.81 11.58
N THR A 261 0.13 13.55 11.35
CA THR A 261 -0.76 12.56 10.75
C THR A 261 -0.97 11.43 11.75
N SER A 262 -2.20 10.96 11.87
CA SER A 262 -2.57 9.77 12.62
C SER A 262 -3.31 8.82 11.67
N GLU A 263 -2.80 7.61 11.53
CA GLU A 263 -3.39 6.57 10.71
C GLU A 263 -3.73 5.39 11.61
N THR A 264 -4.97 4.90 11.56
CA THR A 264 -5.41 3.79 12.39
C THR A 264 -6.26 2.87 11.56
N ALA A 265 -5.99 1.57 11.67
CA ALA A 265 -6.81 0.53 11.09
C ALA A 265 -7.12 -0.56 12.11
N LEU A 266 -8.34 -1.06 12.08
CA LEU A 266 -8.80 -2.22 12.83
C LEU A 266 -9.40 -3.21 11.85
N GLN A 267 -9.16 -4.49 12.05
CA GLN A 267 -9.72 -5.56 11.23
C GLN A 267 -10.17 -6.73 12.11
N THR A 268 -11.27 -7.34 11.72
CA THR A 268 -11.69 -8.67 12.18
C THR A 268 -11.81 -9.59 10.99
N GLY A 269 -11.48 -10.86 11.18
CA GLY A 269 -11.59 -11.89 10.16
C GLY A 269 -12.34 -13.11 10.67
N TRP A 270 -12.86 -13.85 9.71
CA TRP A 270 -13.47 -15.15 9.89
C TRP A 270 -13.08 -16.05 8.71
N ASP A 271 -12.74 -17.30 9.00
CA ASP A 271 -12.41 -18.32 8.01
C ASP A 271 -13.16 -19.59 8.42
N GLY A 272 -13.80 -20.24 7.45
CA GLY A 272 -14.60 -21.44 7.66
C GLY A 272 -13.76 -22.68 7.96
N VAL A 273 -12.47 -22.68 7.59
CA VAL A 273 -11.56 -23.81 7.78
C VAL A 273 -10.23 -23.35 8.41
N CYS A 274 -10.04 -23.70 9.68
CA CYS A 274 -8.82 -23.46 10.42
C CYS A 274 -7.81 -24.62 10.30
N VAL A 275 -6.54 -24.36 10.63
CA VAL A 275 -5.42 -25.32 10.55
C VAL A 275 -5.82 -26.69 11.14
N ASN A 276 -5.74 -27.74 10.32
CA ASN A 276 -6.00 -29.14 10.67
C ASN A 276 -7.44 -29.53 11.08
N ALA A 277 -8.44 -28.64 10.98
CA ALA A 277 -9.83 -28.95 11.35
C ALA A 277 -10.88 -28.23 10.47
N ILE A 278 -12.05 -28.85 10.28
CA ILE A 278 -13.25 -28.24 9.65
C ILE A 278 -13.91 -27.21 10.61
N GLN A 279 -13.14 -26.65 11.55
CA GLN A 279 -13.63 -25.66 12.50
C GLN A 279 -13.35 -24.26 11.98
N ALA A 280 -14.34 -23.39 12.11
CA ALA A 280 -14.17 -21.99 11.79
C ALA A 280 -13.25 -21.29 12.81
N CYS A 281 -12.51 -20.30 12.35
CA CYS A 281 -11.65 -19.47 13.19
C CYS A 281 -11.94 -17.99 12.99
N SER A 282 -11.57 -17.21 13.99
CA SER A 282 -11.66 -15.75 13.95
C SER A 282 -10.29 -15.15 14.13
N SER A 283 -10.06 -14.04 13.46
CA SER A 283 -8.88 -13.20 13.64
C SER A 283 -9.30 -11.77 13.98
N SER A 284 -8.40 -11.04 14.63
CA SER A 284 -8.54 -9.63 14.87
C SER A 284 -7.17 -8.97 14.94
N GLY A 285 -7.11 -7.70 14.59
CA GLY A 285 -5.88 -6.94 14.74
C GLY A 285 -6.06 -5.50 14.32
N GLY A 286 -4.96 -4.76 14.40
CA GLY A 286 -4.94 -3.39 13.98
C GLY A 286 -3.65 -2.68 14.37
N PHE A 287 -3.57 -1.42 13.99
CA PHE A 287 -2.47 -0.55 14.34
C PHE A 287 -2.92 0.90 14.50
N THR A 288 -2.10 1.66 15.22
CA THR A 288 -2.11 3.12 15.17
C THR A 288 -0.70 3.60 14.87
N GLN A 289 -0.59 4.51 13.89
CA GLN A 289 0.63 5.14 13.46
C GLN A 289 0.49 6.66 13.61
N LEU A 290 1.44 7.27 14.30
CA LEU A 290 1.54 8.72 14.46
C LEU A 290 2.81 9.21 13.79
N ARG A 291 2.66 10.21 12.93
CA ARG A 291 3.77 10.84 12.21
C ARG A 291 3.79 12.32 12.50
N TYR A 292 4.90 12.83 13.02
CA TYR A 292 5.10 14.25 13.29
C TYR A 292 6.26 14.81 12.47
N ARG A 293 5.94 15.78 11.62
CA ARG A 293 6.90 16.51 10.81
C ARG A 293 7.48 17.66 11.62
N ILE A 294 8.77 17.57 11.94
CA ILE A 294 9.53 18.59 12.67
C ILE A 294 9.79 19.79 11.75
N ASN A 295 10.20 19.53 10.51
CA ASN A 295 10.37 20.53 9.45
C ASN A 295 10.16 19.87 8.07
N ARG A 296 10.42 20.59 6.97
CA ARG A 296 10.21 20.04 5.60
C ARG A 296 10.98 18.77 5.27
N ARG A 297 12.08 18.50 5.99
CA ARG A 297 12.97 17.37 5.72
C ARG A 297 13.04 16.37 6.86
N LEU A 298 12.68 16.75 8.08
CA LEU A 298 12.85 15.92 9.28
C LEU A 298 11.48 15.57 9.87
N PHE A 299 11.28 14.29 10.17
CA PHE A 299 10.07 13.78 10.80
C PHE A 299 10.37 12.62 11.74
N VAL A 300 9.44 12.36 12.65
CA VAL A 300 9.43 11.18 13.51
C VAL A 300 8.14 10.42 13.31
N LEU A 301 8.19 9.11 13.48
CA LEU A 301 7.05 8.23 13.39
C LEU A 301 7.08 7.23 14.55
N GLY A 302 5.91 6.99 15.14
CA GLY A 302 5.68 5.93 16.10
C GLY A 302 4.49 5.09 15.66
N ARG A 303 4.66 3.77 15.61
CA ARG A 303 3.58 2.82 15.33
C ARG A 303 3.49 1.79 16.43
N TYR A 304 2.27 1.41 16.77
CA TYR A 304 1.99 0.27 17.63
C TYR A 304 0.90 -0.57 17.00
N GLU A 305 1.09 -1.88 16.99
CA GLU A 305 0.21 -2.82 16.33
C GLU A 305 0.09 -4.13 17.08
N GLY A 306 -0.98 -4.86 16.78
CA GLY A 306 -1.16 -6.20 17.31
C GLY A 306 -2.19 -7.00 16.56
N THR A 307 -2.02 -8.31 16.61
CA THR A 307 -2.90 -9.30 15.98
C THR A 307 -3.17 -10.43 16.96
N ALA A 308 -4.33 -11.04 16.80
CA ALA A 308 -4.78 -12.19 17.57
C ALA A 308 -5.62 -13.10 16.67
N ASP A 309 -5.54 -14.41 16.87
CA ASP A 309 -6.48 -15.36 16.29
C ASP A 309 -6.90 -16.45 17.28
N SER A 310 -7.92 -17.23 16.90
CA SER A 310 -8.47 -18.30 17.73
C SER A 310 -7.56 -19.53 17.83
N THR A 311 -6.43 -19.58 17.12
CA THR A 311 -5.42 -20.63 17.28
C THR A 311 -4.44 -20.33 18.42
N GLY A 312 -4.58 -19.16 19.05
CA GLY A 312 -3.68 -18.69 20.10
C GLY A 312 -2.47 -17.92 19.56
N ALA A 313 -2.42 -17.65 18.26
CA ALA A 313 -1.42 -16.76 17.71
C ALA A 313 -1.72 -15.33 18.17
N PHE A 314 -0.73 -14.69 18.77
CA PHE A 314 -0.82 -13.33 19.25
C PHE A 314 0.52 -12.64 19.04
N ALA A 315 0.51 -11.49 18.38
CA ALA A 315 1.70 -10.68 18.13
C ALA A 315 1.45 -9.22 18.51
N ARG A 316 2.51 -8.55 18.96
CA ARG A 316 2.52 -7.13 19.28
C ARG A 316 3.86 -6.53 18.92
N ASP A 317 3.82 -5.53 18.06
CA ASP A 317 5.01 -4.88 17.56
C ASP A 317 4.90 -3.37 17.74
N GLY A 318 6.04 -2.73 17.97
CA GLY A 318 6.18 -1.28 17.98
C GLY A 318 7.24 -0.86 16.97
N VAL A 319 7.07 0.31 16.37
CA VAL A 319 8.09 0.93 15.52
C VAL A 319 8.32 2.35 16.02
N LEU A 320 9.58 2.70 16.24
CA LEU A 320 10.02 4.08 16.43
C LEU A 320 10.98 4.45 15.31
N LEU A 321 10.68 5.52 14.58
CA LEU A 321 11.42 5.90 13.38
C LEU A 321 11.76 7.40 13.39
N LEU A 322 12.99 7.71 12.99
CA LEU A 322 13.44 9.05 12.62
C LEU A 322 13.72 9.07 11.11
N GLY A 323 13.11 10.00 10.39
CA GLY A 323 13.29 10.14 8.95
C GLY A 323 13.82 11.51 8.55
N TRP A 324 14.75 11.53 7.60
CA TRP A 324 15.36 12.72 7.03
C TRP A 324 15.38 12.65 5.50
N GLY A 325 14.85 13.66 4.82
CA GLY A 325 14.94 13.82 3.36
C GLY A 325 16.07 14.78 2.97
N PRO A 326 17.29 14.30 2.66
CA PRO A 326 18.41 15.17 2.28
C PRO A 326 18.10 16.00 1.02
N THR A 327 17.41 15.38 0.06
CA THR A 327 16.87 16.03 -1.15
C THR A 327 15.37 15.78 -1.26
N GLU A 328 14.72 16.37 -2.27
CA GLU A 328 13.31 16.08 -2.58
C GLU A 328 13.10 14.69 -3.22
N HIS A 329 14.18 14.02 -3.63
CA HIS A 329 14.17 12.71 -4.29
C HIS A 329 14.66 11.57 -3.41
N SER A 330 15.08 11.86 -2.18
CA SER A 330 15.74 10.88 -1.33
C SER A 330 15.28 10.98 0.12
N ARG A 331 15.39 9.85 0.82
CA ARG A 331 15.05 9.70 2.23
C ARG A 331 16.04 8.76 2.90
N VAL A 332 16.46 9.13 4.10
CA VAL A 332 17.14 8.25 5.05
C VAL A 332 16.19 8.01 6.23
N THR A 333 16.02 6.77 6.66
CA THR A 333 15.30 6.45 7.90
C THR A 333 16.17 5.61 8.82
N ILE A 334 16.06 5.85 10.12
CA ILE A 334 16.57 4.98 11.17
C ILE A 334 15.36 4.55 11.98
N GLU A 335 15.15 3.25 12.11
CA GLU A 335 14.03 2.69 12.87
C GLU A 335 14.48 1.60 13.84
N ASP A 336 13.75 1.49 14.94
CA ASP A 336 13.81 0.37 15.87
C ASP A 336 12.45 -0.34 15.87
N VAL A 337 12.47 -1.62 15.48
CA VAL A 337 11.31 -2.52 15.49
C VAL A 337 11.35 -3.34 16.77
N ILE A 338 10.33 -3.19 17.60
CA ILE A 338 10.23 -3.73 18.95
C ILE A 338 9.14 -4.81 18.98
N GLN A 339 9.51 -6.08 18.85
CA GLN A 339 8.56 -7.21 18.85
C GLN A 339 8.41 -7.77 20.26
N HIS A 340 7.19 -8.14 20.68
CA HIS A 340 6.91 -8.46 22.10
C HIS A 340 6.53 -9.92 22.41
N VAL A 341 6.79 -10.91 21.55
CA VAL A 341 6.36 -12.30 21.81
C VAL A 341 7.39 -13.34 21.35
N PRO A 342 7.86 -14.28 22.21
CA PRO A 342 7.66 -14.39 23.66
C PRO A 342 8.63 -13.53 24.51
N GLN A 343 9.59 -12.86 23.87
CA GLN A 343 10.56 -11.96 24.48
C GLN A 343 10.62 -10.67 23.66
N THR A 344 10.96 -9.56 24.32
CA THR A 344 11.18 -8.31 23.59
C THR A 344 12.47 -8.40 22.78
N THR A 345 12.35 -8.29 21.46
CA THR A 345 13.49 -8.18 20.54
C THR A 345 13.49 -6.82 19.86
N HIS A 346 14.68 -6.35 19.54
CA HIS A 346 14.92 -5.09 18.84
C HIS A 346 15.64 -5.38 17.52
N THR A 347 15.07 -4.89 16.43
CA THR A 347 15.70 -4.91 15.11
C THR A 347 15.86 -3.47 14.65
N MET A 348 17.10 -3.00 14.59
CA MET A 348 17.41 -1.67 14.11
C MET A 348 17.67 -1.71 12.61
N ASN A 349 16.97 -0.87 11.85
CA ASN A 349 17.15 -0.74 10.41
C ASN A 349 17.57 0.70 10.04
N LEU A 350 18.49 0.80 9.09
CA LEU A 350 18.85 2.01 8.38
C LEU A 350 18.42 1.84 6.93
N GLN A 351 17.55 2.72 6.43
CA GLN A 351 17.10 2.67 5.04
C GLN A 351 17.53 3.93 4.29
N TYR A 352 17.90 3.76 3.03
CA TYR A 352 18.12 4.84 2.09
C TYR A 352 17.28 4.61 0.83
N THR A 353 16.32 5.48 0.60
CA THR A 353 15.44 5.47 -0.56
C THR A 353 15.79 6.62 -1.48
N ILE A 354 15.85 6.36 -2.79
CA ILE A 354 15.94 7.38 -3.84
C ILE A 354 14.97 7.05 -4.98
N ALA A 355 14.40 8.07 -5.61
CA ALA A 355 13.60 7.92 -6.83
C ALA A 355 14.17 8.80 -7.95
N GLU A 356 14.49 8.18 -9.11
CA GLU A 356 14.83 8.83 -10.40
C GLU A 356 14.02 8.37 -11.63
#